data_AF-A0A955ZW90-F1
#
_entry.id   AF-A0A955ZW90-F1
#
_cell.length_a   1.000
_cell.length_b   1.000
_cell.length_c   1.000
_cell.angle_alpha   90.00
_cell.angle_beta   90.00
_cell.angle_gamma   90.00
#
_symmetry.space_group_name_H-M   'P 1'
#
loop_
_entity.id
_entity.type
_entity.pdbx_description
1 polymer ?
#
loop_
_entity_poly.entity_id
_entity_poly.type
_entity_poly.pdbx_seq_one_letter_code
_entity_poly.pdbx_strand_id
1 'polypeptide(L)'
;MRPARLRRSSAALAALALLLAATPSQAGFEGSAAEDVLAKGVDVLIVRPLAALRVAVGAVFMAPAALFAAPSGREGLDGAYEVLLEEPIDYAFVRELGEF
;
A
#
# COMPACT_ATOMS: atom_id res chain seq x y z
N MET A 1 17.25 33.83 -15.77
CA MET A 1 16.35 32.73 -16.21
C MET A 1 16.78 31.41 -15.56
N ARG A 2 15.97 30.85 -14.64
CA ARG A 2 15.79 29.39 -14.36
C ARG A 2 14.99 29.15 -13.05
N PRO A 3 13.67 28.91 -13.13
CA PRO A 3 12.92 28.26 -12.04
C PRO A 3 12.07 27.08 -12.54
N ALA A 4 12.58 26.26 -13.47
CA ALA A 4 11.80 25.15 -14.05
C ALA A 4 11.95 23.81 -13.29
N ARG A 5 13.00 23.64 -12.46
CA ARG A 5 13.28 22.36 -11.78
C ARG A 5 12.44 22.17 -10.51
N LEU A 6 12.22 23.24 -9.74
CA LEU A 6 11.43 23.19 -8.50
C LEU A 6 9.95 22.82 -8.74
N ARG A 7 9.36 23.29 -9.84
CA ARG A 7 7.93 23.02 -10.16
C ARG A 7 7.66 21.55 -10.48
N ARG A 8 8.65 20.80 -10.99
CA ARG A 8 8.50 19.38 -11.33
C ARG A 8 8.47 18.50 -10.07
N SER A 9 9.30 18.84 -9.09
CA SER A 9 9.35 18.10 -7.81
C SER A 9 8.05 18.26 -7.02
N SER A 10 7.46 19.45 -7.02
CA SER A 10 6.16 19.70 -6.36
C SER A 10 5.02 18.92 -7.00
N ALA A 11 5.01 18.80 -8.33
CA ALA A 11 3.99 18.04 -9.05
C ALA A 11 4.09 16.53 -8.76
N ALA A 12 5.32 15.99 -8.68
CA ALA A 12 5.54 14.59 -8.33
C ALA A 12 5.11 14.27 -6.89
N LEU A 13 5.41 15.17 -5.94
CA LEU A 13 4.96 15.03 -4.55
C LEU A 13 3.44 15.11 -4.40
N ALA A 14 2.79 16.01 -5.13
CA ALA A 14 1.33 16.11 -5.13
C ALA A 14 0.67 14.87 -5.74
N ALA A 15 1.23 14.33 -6.82
CA ALA A 15 0.74 13.09 -7.42
C ALA A 15 0.93 11.88 -6.49
N LEU A 16 2.07 11.80 -5.79
CA LEU A 16 2.32 10.76 -4.81
C LEU A 16 1.38 10.87 -3.60
N ALA A 17 1.08 12.09 -3.13
CA ALA A 17 0.11 12.32 -2.06
C ALA A 17 -1.31 11.92 -2.46
N LEU A 18 -1.71 12.18 -3.72
CA LEU A 18 -3.00 11.73 -4.25
C LEU A 18 -3.08 10.20 -4.39
N LEU A 19 -1.97 9.55 -4.75
CA LEU A 19 -1.88 8.09 -4.82
C LEU A 19 -1.90 7.44 -3.42
N LEU A 20 -1.31 8.09 -2.41
CA LEU A 20 -1.33 7.63 -1.01
C LEU A 20 -2.69 7.89 -0.34
N ALA A 21 -3.41 8.94 -0.74
CA ALA A 21 -4.76 9.26 -0.25
C ALA A 21 -5.88 8.45 -0.94
N ALA A 22 -5.54 7.66 -1.95
CA ALA A 22 -6.45 6.69 -2.54
C ALA A 22 -6.57 5.47 -1.60
N THR A 23 -7.16 5.66 -0.43
CA THR A 23 -7.69 4.53 0.34
C THR A 23 -8.84 3.92 -0.45
N PRO A 24 -8.90 2.59 -0.61
CA PRO A 24 -10.06 1.95 -1.21
C PRO A 24 -11.28 2.35 -0.37
N SER A 25 -12.23 3.03 -1.00
CA SER A 25 -13.51 3.26 -0.35
C SER A 25 -14.20 1.90 -0.30
N GLN A 26 -14.24 1.30 0.89
CA GLN A 26 -15.00 0.07 1.14
C GLN A 26 -16.46 0.36 0.83
N ALA A 27 -16.88 -0.07 -0.35
CA ALA A 27 -18.24 0.09 -0.78
C ALA A 27 -18.78 -1.33 -0.89
N GLY A 28 -19.38 -1.79 0.20
CA GLY A 28 -20.09 -3.06 0.25
C GLY A 28 -21.24 -3.00 -0.73
N PHE A 29 -21.10 -3.70 -1.86
CA PHE A 29 -22.06 -3.70 -2.94
C PHE A 29 -22.52 -5.14 -3.20
N GLU A 30 -23.78 -5.41 -2.87
CA GLU A 30 -24.49 -6.63 -3.21
C GLU A 30 -24.88 -6.56 -4.70
N GLY A 31 -23.90 -6.80 -5.58
CA GLY A 31 -24.00 -6.63 -7.04
C GLY A 31 -24.19 -7.94 -7.81
N SER A 32 -24.72 -7.84 -9.04
CA SER A 32 -24.99 -9.01 -9.91
C SER A 32 -23.74 -9.86 -10.16
N ALA A 33 -23.88 -11.15 -10.52
CA ALA A 33 -22.74 -12.06 -10.74
C ALA A 33 -21.67 -11.53 -11.73
N ALA A 34 -22.05 -10.67 -12.68
CA ALA A 34 -21.11 -10.04 -13.61
C ALA A 34 -20.21 -9.00 -12.93
N GLU A 35 -20.74 -8.29 -11.93
CA GLU A 35 -20.04 -7.29 -11.13
C GLU A 35 -19.04 -7.95 -10.18
N ASP A 36 -19.43 -9.09 -9.62
CA ASP A 36 -18.60 -9.91 -8.73
C ASP A 36 -17.38 -10.50 -9.47
N VAL A 37 -17.59 -10.97 -10.72
CA VAL A 37 -16.50 -11.42 -11.60
C VAL A 37 -15.58 -10.26 -11.97
N LEU A 38 -16.13 -9.08 -12.23
CA LEU A 38 -15.35 -7.89 -12.59
C LEU A 38 -14.51 -7.41 -11.40
N ALA A 39 -15.08 -7.35 -10.19
CA ALA A 39 -14.38 -6.99 -8.97
C ALA A 39 -13.21 -7.94 -8.69
N LYS A 40 -13.44 -9.26 -8.74
CA LYS A 40 -12.39 -10.27 -8.58
C LYS A 40 -11.32 -10.18 -9.67
N GLY A 41 -11.73 -9.92 -10.92
CA GLY A 41 -10.81 -9.74 -12.04
C GLY A 41 -9.88 -8.54 -11.86
N VAL A 42 -10.43 -7.39 -11.47
CA VAL A 42 -9.66 -6.18 -11.15
C VAL A 42 -8.73 -6.42 -9.96
N ASP A 43 -9.20 -7.11 -8.93
CA ASP A 43 -8.40 -7.42 -7.76
C ASP A 43 -7.15 -8.24 -8.12
N VAL A 44 -7.31 -9.31 -8.89
CA VAL A 44 -6.19 -10.19 -9.28
C VAL A 44 -5.22 -9.49 -10.24
N LEU A 45 -5.75 -8.76 -11.23
CA LEU A 45 -4.91 -8.22 -12.31
C LEU A 45 -4.22 -6.90 -11.94
N ILE A 46 -4.82 -6.11 -11.04
CA ILE A 46 -4.36 -4.75 -10.74
C ILE A 46 -4.03 -4.61 -9.26
N VAL A 47 -4.97 -4.89 -8.37
CA VAL A 47 -4.83 -4.56 -6.95
C VAL A 47 -3.78 -5.45 -6.27
N ARG A 48 -3.81 -6.76 -6.47
CA ARG A 48 -2.85 -7.70 -5.87
C ARG A 48 -1.40 -7.48 -6.32
N PRO A 49 -1.09 -7.26 -7.62
CA PRO A 49 0.26 -6.90 -8.04
C PRO A 49 0.76 -5.60 -7.38
N LEU A 50 -0.10 -4.59 -7.28
CA LEU A 50 0.24 -3.34 -6.59
C LEU A 50 0.43 -3.55 -5.09
N ALA A 51 -0.39 -4.38 -4.46
CA ALA A 51 -0.26 -4.75 -3.05
C ALA A 51 1.03 -5.54 -2.79
N ALA A 52 1.40 -6.47 -3.66
CA ALA A 52 2.66 -7.21 -3.57
C ALA A 52 3.88 -6.26 -3.71
N LEU A 53 3.81 -5.25 -4.58
CA LEU A 53 4.82 -4.20 -4.64
C LEU A 53 4.91 -3.42 -3.32
N ARG A 54 3.78 -3.14 -2.67
CA ARG A 54 3.76 -2.49 -1.35
C ARG A 54 4.46 -3.34 -0.29
N VAL A 55 4.25 -4.65 -0.28
CA VAL A 55 4.99 -5.59 0.59
C VAL A 55 6.49 -5.52 0.33
N ALA A 56 6.91 -5.54 -0.94
CA ALA A 56 8.32 -5.45 -1.29
C ALA A 56 8.95 -4.12 -0.84
N VAL A 57 8.22 -3.01 -1.00
CA VAL A 57 8.65 -1.69 -0.51
C VAL A 57 8.75 -1.69 1.02
N GLY A 58 7.74 -2.20 1.71
CA GLY A 58 7.73 -2.34 3.17
C GLY A 58 8.92 -3.15 3.70
N ALA A 59 9.24 -4.27 3.05
CA ALA A 59 10.40 -5.09 3.38
C ALA A 59 11.73 -4.34 3.23
N VAL A 60 11.88 -3.50 2.19
CA VAL A 60 13.06 -2.64 2.03
C VAL A 60 13.15 -1.60 3.15
N PHE A 61 12.03 -1.02 3.55
CA PHE A 61 11.98 -0.04 4.64
C PHE A 61 12.09 -0.66 6.05
N MET A 62 11.86 -1.96 6.19
CA MET A 62 11.97 -2.64 7.47
C MET A 62 13.40 -2.61 8.00
N ALA A 63 14.42 -2.71 7.14
CA ALA A 63 15.81 -2.67 7.57
C ALA A 63 16.21 -1.35 8.27
N PRO A 64 15.99 -0.15 7.68
CA PRO A 64 16.24 1.10 8.40
C PRO A 64 15.27 1.32 9.56
N ALA A 65 14.01 0.89 9.45
CA ALA A 65 13.04 1.01 10.55
C ALA A 65 13.49 0.20 11.78
N ALA A 66 13.95 -1.04 11.58
CA ALA A 66 14.49 -1.89 12.63
C ALA A 66 15.72 -1.28 13.30
N LEU A 67 16.58 -0.60 12.53
CA LEU A 67 17.74 0.11 13.08
C LEU A 67 17.32 1.25 14.02
N PHE A 68 16.30 2.02 13.64
CA PHE A 68 15.77 3.10 14.48
C PHE A 68 14.94 2.60 15.66
N ALA A 69 14.29 1.45 15.52
CA ALA A 69 13.48 0.83 16.57
C ALA A 69 14.32 0.01 17.57
N ALA A 70 15.56 -0.36 17.23
CA ALA A 70 16.44 -1.16 18.08
C ALA A 70 16.58 -0.65 19.53
N PRO A 71 16.67 0.67 19.82
CA PRO A 71 16.74 1.16 21.20
C PRO A 71 15.50 0.87 22.04
N SER A 72 14.34 0.72 21.39
CA SER A 72 13.05 0.42 22.01
C SER A 72 12.83 -1.08 22.24
N GLY A 73 13.80 -1.92 21.85
CA GLY A 73 13.71 -3.36 22.01
C GLY A 73 12.64 -4.02 21.12
N ARG A 74 12.07 -5.12 21.62
CA ARG A 74 11.12 -5.95 20.84
C ARG A 74 9.84 -5.20 20.49
N GLU A 75 9.28 -4.43 21.43
CA GLU A 75 8.04 -3.68 21.22
C GLU A 75 8.15 -2.68 20.05
N GLY A 76 9.30 -2.00 19.92
CA GLY A 76 9.52 -1.09 18.78
C GLY A 76 9.67 -1.81 17.45
N LEU A 77 10.27 -3.01 17.45
CA LEU A 77 10.41 -3.84 16.26
C LEU A 77 9.07 -4.43 15.83
N ASP A 78 8.24 -4.84 16.78
CA ASP A 78 6.91 -5.41 16.53
C ASP A 78 6.02 -4.35 15.87
N GLY A 79 6.01 -3.10 16.35
CA GLY A 79 5.25 -2.02 15.70
C GLY A 79 5.74 -1.68 14.29
N ALA A 80 7.06 -1.71 14.04
CA ALA A 80 7.60 -1.51 12.70
C ALA A 80 7.25 -2.69 11.76
N TYR A 81 7.26 -3.91 12.29
CA TYR A 81 6.91 -5.12 11.57
C TYR A 81 5.43 -5.13 11.17
N GLU A 82 4.54 -4.81 12.11
CA GLU A 82 3.09 -4.77 11.90
C GLU A 82 2.74 -3.86 10.71
N VAL A 83 3.23 -2.62 10.73
CA VAL A 83 2.89 -1.62 9.71
C VAL A 83 3.57 -1.87 8.36
N LEU A 84 4.83 -2.32 8.36
CA LEU A 84 5.60 -2.43 7.12
C LEU A 84 5.46 -3.78 6.44
N LEU A 85 5.13 -4.84 7.19
CA LEU A 85 5.09 -6.20 6.67
C LEU A 85 3.74 -6.87 6.91
N GLU A 86 3.25 -6.91 8.15
CA GLU A 86 2.04 -7.67 8.49
C GLU A 86 0.80 -7.14 7.75
N GLU A 87 0.43 -5.88 7.95
CA GLU A 87 -0.76 -5.31 7.29
C GLU A 87 -0.67 -5.37 5.75
N PRO A 88 0.47 -5.04 5.10
CA PRO A 88 0.58 -5.18 3.65
C PRO A 88 0.50 -6.63 3.17
N ILE A 89 1.04 -7.59 3.91
CA ILE A 89 0.97 -9.02 3.57
C ILE A 89 -0.48 -9.50 3.65
N ASP A 90 -1.16 -9.15 4.74
CA ASP A 90 -2.56 -9.53 4.94
C ASP A 90 -3.45 -8.96 3.84
N TYR A 91 -3.25 -7.69 3.50
CA TYR A 91 -3.97 -7.04 2.41
C TYR A 91 -3.67 -7.64 1.02
N ALA A 92 -2.42 -8.05 0.77
CA ALA A 92 -2.00 -8.58 -0.53
C ALA A 92 -2.38 -10.04 -0.75
N PHE A 93 -2.34 -10.86 0.31
CA PHE A 93 -2.38 -12.32 0.20
C PHE A 93 -3.51 -12.98 1.00
N VAL A 94 -3.90 -12.43 2.14
CA VAL A 94 -4.88 -13.05 3.05
C VAL A 94 -6.30 -12.58 2.80
N ARG A 95 -6.48 -11.30 2.41
CA ARG A 95 -7.78 -10.70 2.08
C ARG A 95 -8.55 -11.50 1.02
N GLU A 96 -9.87 -11.57 1.19
CA GLU A 96 -10.79 -12.18 0.22
C GLU A 96 -10.76 -11.48 -1.15
N LEU A 97 -10.91 -12.25 -2.21
CA LEU A 97 -10.85 -11.74 -3.58
C LEU A 97 -12.04 -10.83 -3.88
N GLY A 98 -11.74 -9.62 -4.35
CA GLY A 98 -12.75 -8.62 -4.71
C GLY A 98 -13.26 -7.76 -3.54
N GLU A 99 -12.76 -7.96 -2.33
CA GLU A 99 -12.98 -7.02 -1.22
C GLU A 99 -11.92 -5.94 -1.25
N PHE A 100 -12.26 -4.66 -1.07
CA PHE A 100 -11.29 -3.57 -1.11
C PHE A 100 -11.40 -2.72 0.15
#